data_AF-H9FI02-F1
#
_entry.id   AF-H9FI02-F1
#
_cell.length_a   1.000
_cell.length_b   1.000
_cell.length_c   1.000
_cell.angle_alpha   90.00
_cell.angle_beta   90.00
_cell.angle_gamma   90.00
#
_symmetry.space_group_name_H-M   'P 1'
#
loop_
_entity.id
_entity.type
_entity.pdbx_description
1 polymer ?
#
loop_
_entity_poly.entity_id
_entity_poly.type
_entity_poly.pdbx_seq_one_letter_code
_entity_poly.pdbx_strand_id
1 'polypeptide(L)'
;DSLDNLRNGIVNENIVPEGYDFVFRPISANAKLVMNRRSDFDFSAPKINLDVELHNIAIEFNKPQYFSIMELLESVDMMTQNMPYRKFRPDVPLHHHAREWWAYAIHG
;
A
#
# COMPACT_ATOMS: atom_id res chain seq x y z
N ASP A 1 -5.29 17.93 -18.81
CA ASP A 1 -6.31 17.03 -18.23
C ASP A 1 -5.84 16.34 -16.95
N SER A 2 -5.07 15.25 -16.98
CA SER A 2 -4.70 14.51 -15.75
C SER A 2 -3.86 15.31 -14.75
N LEU A 3 -2.90 16.11 -15.23
CA LEU A 3 -2.09 16.99 -14.36
C LEU A 3 -2.91 18.11 -13.73
N ASP A 4 -3.83 18.70 -14.49
CA ASP A 4 -4.71 19.76 -14.01
C ASP A 4 -5.67 19.22 -12.93
N ASN A 5 -6.20 18.00 -13.13
CA ASN A 5 -7.01 17.31 -12.12
C ASN A 5 -6.23 17.02 -10.83
N LEU A 6 -4.98 16.58 -10.93
CA LEU A 6 -4.12 16.35 -9.77
C LEU A 6 -3.83 17.66 -9.03
N ARG A 7 -3.56 18.74 -9.76
CA ARG A 7 -3.33 20.06 -9.16
C ARG A 7 -4.58 20.60 -8.46
N ASN A 8 -5.75 20.40 -9.07
CA ASN A 8 -7.03 20.85 -8.51
C ASN A 8 -7.51 19.98 -7.34
N GLY A 9 -6.98 18.76 -7.18
CA GLY A 9 -7.25 17.89 -6.04
C GLY A 9 -6.41 18.20 -4.79
N ILE A 10 -5.48 19.15 -4.85
CA ILE A 10 -4.66 19.53 -3.69
C ILE A 10 -5.51 20.35 -2.71
N VAL A 11 -5.66 19.84 -1.50
CA VAL A 11 -6.29 20.57 -0.39
C VAL A 11 -5.42 21.76 -0.01
N ASN A 12 -6.06 22.92 0.11
CA ASN A 12 -5.52 24.16 0.62
C ASN A 12 -6.27 24.55 1.88
N GLU A 13 -5.65 25.32 2.79
CA GLU A 13 -6.18 25.59 4.14
C GLU A 13 -7.63 26.09 4.18
N ASN A 14 -8.11 26.69 3.09
CA ASN A 14 -9.44 27.27 2.97
C ASN A 14 -10.39 26.51 2.02
N ILE A 15 -9.91 25.50 1.28
CA ILE A 15 -10.70 24.82 0.25
C ILE A 15 -10.41 23.31 0.30
N VAL A 16 -11.47 22.56 0.62
CA VAL A 16 -11.53 21.12 0.37
C VAL A 16 -12.21 20.94 -0.99
N PRO A 17 -11.55 20.31 -1.99
CA PRO A 17 -12.16 20.07 -3.29
C PRO A 17 -13.45 19.26 -3.16
N GLU A 18 -14.51 19.67 -3.84
CA GLU A 18 -15.78 18.93 -3.84
C GLU A 18 -15.61 17.51 -4.39
N GLY A 19 -16.30 16.55 -3.79
CA GLY A 19 -16.26 15.14 -4.20
C GLY A 19 -15.14 14.31 -3.56
N TYR A 20 -14.36 14.87 -2.63
CA TYR A 20 -13.37 14.13 -1.86
C TYR A 20 -13.83 13.93 -0.41
N ASP A 21 -13.88 12.68 0.03
CA ASP A 21 -13.98 12.30 1.44
C ASP A 21 -12.62 11.78 1.89
N PHE A 22 -11.92 12.55 2.72
CA PHE A 22 -10.58 12.17 3.18
C PHE A 22 -10.66 11.19 4.35
N VAL A 23 -9.95 10.06 4.22
CA VAL A 23 -9.75 9.08 5.30
C VAL A 23 -8.79 9.60 6.37
N PHE A 24 -7.73 10.29 5.92
CA PHE A 24 -6.71 10.86 6.78
C PHE A 24 -6.84 12.37 6.77
N ARG A 25 -6.90 12.97 7.96
CA ARG A 25 -6.62 14.40 8.09
C ARG A 25 -5.12 14.66 7.88
N PRO A 26 -4.71 15.90 7.51
CA PRO A 26 -3.30 16.20 7.24
C PRO A 26 -2.38 15.67 8.33
N ILE A 27 -1.46 14.78 7.95
CA ILE A 27 -0.50 14.14 8.86
C ILE A 27 0.81 14.91 8.79
N SER A 28 1.40 15.18 9.94
CA SER A 28 2.75 15.70 10.05
C SER A 28 3.64 14.66 10.75
N ALA A 29 4.87 14.48 10.26
CA ALA A 29 5.78 13.47 10.77
C ALA A 29 7.24 13.90 10.61
N ASN A 30 8.09 13.50 11.56
CA ASN A 30 9.54 13.59 11.45
C ASN A 30 10.10 12.18 11.26
N ALA A 31 11.02 12.00 10.32
CA ALA A 31 11.69 10.72 10.10
C ALA A 31 13.21 10.90 10.12
N LYS A 32 13.91 10.03 10.86
CA LYS A 32 15.36 9.98 10.95
C LYS A 32 15.85 8.63 10.44
N LEU A 33 16.51 8.66 9.29
CA LEU A 33 17.11 7.49 8.66
C LEU A 33 18.62 7.45 8.94
N VAL A 34 19.10 6.35 9.51
CA VAL A 34 20.52 6.04 9.69
C VAL A 34 20.85 4.78 8.90
N MET A 35 21.83 4.87 7.99
CA MET A 35 22.29 3.74 7.18
C MET A 35 23.73 3.37 7.53
N ASN A 36 23.93 2.11 7.90
CA ASN A 36 25.25 1.54 8.08
C ASN A 36 25.77 1.01 6.73
N ARG A 37 26.79 1.66 6.19
CA ARG A 37 27.37 1.40 4.86
C ARG A 37 28.47 0.34 4.83
N ARG A 38 28.76 -0.32 5.95
CA ARG A 38 29.80 -1.36 5.94
C ARG A 38 29.44 -2.48 4.97
N SER A 39 30.43 -2.99 4.25
CA SER A 39 30.28 -4.04 3.23
C SER A 39 30.41 -5.46 3.78
N ASP A 40 30.78 -5.60 5.04
CA ASP A 40 30.93 -6.88 5.72
C ASP A 40 29.58 -7.45 6.20
N PHE A 41 29.55 -8.77 6.37
CA PHE A 41 28.43 -9.55 6.90
C PHE A 41 28.45 -9.59 8.43
N ASP A 42 28.77 -8.46 9.07
CA ASP A 42 28.66 -8.32 10.51
C ASP A 42 27.21 -7.90 10.87
N PHE A 43 26.53 -8.74 11.63
CA PHE A 43 25.15 -8.54 12.08
C PHE A 43 25.06 -7.84 13.45
N SER A 44 26.19 -7.38 14.01
CA SER A 44 26.22 -6.65 15.29
C SER A 44 25.46 -5.32 15.24
N ALA A 45 25.29 -4.71 14.06
CA ALA A 45 24.57 -3.46 13.87
C ALA A 45 23.66 -3.50 12.63
N PRO A 46 22.43 -2.95 12.69
CA PRO A 46 21.50 -2.95 11.58
C PRO A 46 22.02 -2.12 10.38
N LYS A 47 21.74 -2.57 9.15
CA LYS A 47 22.07 -1.82 7.92
C LYS A 47 21.24 -0.56 7.76
N ILE A 48 19.99 -0.60 8.19
CA ILE A 48 19.03 0.51 8.15
C ILE A 48 18.40 0.62 9.52
N ASN A 49 18.43 1.82 10.10
CA ASN A 49 17.68 2.19 11.28
C ASN A 49 16.83 3.41 10.92
N LEU A 50 15.50 3.24 10.93
CA LEU A 50 14.55 4.30 10.61
C LEU A 50 13.71 4.58 11.86
N ASP A 51 13.84 5.79 12.37
CA ASP A 51 13.04 6.32 13.47
C ASP A 51 11.99 7.27 12.89
N VAL A 52 10.73 7.11 13.27
CA VAL A 52 9.62 7.91 12.75
C VAL A 52 8.77 8.40 13.93
N GLU A 53 8.69 9.71 14.06
CA GLU A 53 7.83 10.40 15.02
C GLU A 53 6.63 10.97 14.28
N LEU A 54 5.44 10.44 14.57
CA LEU A 54 4.18 10.89 13.99
C LEU A 54 3.51 11.87 14.96
N HIS A 55 3.12 13.04 14.47
CA HIS A 55 2.22 13.92 15.20
C HIS A 55 0.78 13.36 15.16
N ASN A 56 -0.13 13.88 15.98
CA ASN A 56 -1.50 13.36 16.14
C ASN A 56 -2.14 12.91 14.83
N ILE A 57 -2.43 11.61 14.73
CA ILE A 57 -3.13 11.02 13.58
C ILE A 57 -4.60 10.84 13.94
N ALA A 58 -5.47 11.42 13.12
CA ALA A 58 -6.91 11.14 13.15
C ALA A 58 -7.30 10.41 11.86
N ILE A 59 -7.93 9.25 12.02
CA ILE A 59 -8.51 8.45 10.95
C ILE A 59 -10.01 8.45 11.15
N GLU A 60 -10.75 8.88 10.13
CA GLU A 60 -12.20 9.00 10.19
C GLU A 60 -12.79 8.34 8.95
N PHE A 61 -13.78 7.47 9.16
CA PHE A 61 -14.44 6.75 8.09
C PHE A 61 -15.92 7.05 8.06
N ASN A 62 -16.42 7.41 6.88
CA ASN A 62 -17.82 7.28 6.58
C ASN A 62 -18.17 5.81 6.29
N LYS A 63 -19.47 5.49 6.25
CA LYS A 63 -19.94 4.12 6.11
C LYS A 63 -19.45 3.44 4.83
N PRO A 64 -19.52 4.05 3.63
CA PRO A 64 -18.91 3.48 2.42
C PRO A 64 -17.41 3.23 2.55
N GLN A 65 -16.63 4.18 3.07
CA GLN A 65 -15.18 4.03 3.24
C GLN A 65 -14.81 2.86 4.16
N TYR A 66 -15.59 2.62 5.21
CA TYR A 66 -15.40 1.46 6.08
C TYR A 66 -15.52 0.14 5.31
N PHE A 67 -16.52 -0.02 4.43
CA PHE A 67 -16.62 -1.22 3.62
C PHE A 67 -15.44 -1.33 2.64
N SER A 68 -15.09 -0.23 1.98
CA SER A 68 -13.95 -0.21 1.05
C SER A 68 -12.62 -0.56 1.74
N ILE A 69 -12.40 -0.13 2.98
CA ILE A 69 -11.16 -0.49 3.69
C ILE A 69 -11.15 -1.95 4.11
N MET A 70 -12.30 -2.55 4.44
CA MET A 70 -12.39 -3.98 4.74
C MET A 70 -12.08 -4.82 3.50
N GLU A 71 -12.63 -4.46 2.34
CA GLU A 71 -12.29 -5.10 1.05
C GLU A 71 -10.80 -4.92 0.70
N LEU A 72 -10.25 -3.72 0.95
CA LEU A 72 -8.83 -3.46 0.74
C LEU A 72 -7.96 -4.36 1.62
N LEU A 73 -8.29 -4.51 2.90
CA LEU A 73 -7.55 -5.37 3.82
C LEU A 73 -7.58 -6.84 3.36
N GLU A 74 -8.74 -7.36 2.95
CA GLU A 74 -8.86 -8.70 2.39
C GLU A 74 -8.00 -8.88 1.13
N SER A 75 -7.97 -7.86 0.25
CA SER A 75 -7.14 -7.89 -0.94
C SER A 75 -5.64 -7.91 -0.63
N VAL A 76 -5.20 -7.18 0.40
CA VAL A 76 -3.80 -7.16 0.86
C VAL A 76 -3.41 -8.51 1.48
N ASP A 77 -4.31 -9.11 2.27
CA ASP A 77 -4.10 -10.44 2.82
C ASP A 77 -3.96 -11.48 1.70
N MET A 78 -4.86 -11.45 0.71
CA MET A 78 -4.78 -12.31 -0.47
C MET A 78 -3.49 -12.07 -1.27
N MET A 79 -3.05 -10.82 -1.44
CA MET A 79 -1.77 -10.50 -2.11
C MET A 79 -0.56 -11.05 -1.34
N THR A 80 -0.58 -10.96 -0.01
CA THR A 80 0.48 -11.46 0.87
C THR A 80 0.54 -12.99 0.83
N GLN A 81 -0.61 -13.65 0.90
CA GLN A 81 -0.71 -15.11 0.76
C GLN A 81 -0.25 -15.60 -0.62
N ASN A 82 -0.55 -14.86 -1.69
CA ASN A 82 -0.13 -15.20 -3.05
C ASN A 82 1.36 -14.92 -3.33
N MET A 83 2.03 -14.13 -2.49
CA MET A 83 3.43 -13.73 -2.69
C MET A 83 4.41 -14.90 -2.90
N PRO A 84 4.46 -15.94 -2.03
CA PRO A 84 5.36 -17.09 -2.22
C PRO A 84 5.08 -17.90 -3.50
N TYR A 85 3.84 -17.86 -3.98
CA TYR A 85 3.35 -18.66 -5.10
C TYR A 85 3.44 -17.94 -6.45
N ARG A 86 3.81 -16.67 -6.46
CA ARG A 86 3.89 -15.83 -7.66
C ARG A 86 4.74 -16.45 -8.79
N LYS A 87 5.75 -17.25 -8.46
CA LYS A 87 6.59 -17.97 -9.43
C LYS A 87 5.86 -19.09 -10.21
N PHE A 88 4.73 -19.57 -9.67
CA PHE A 88 3.91 -20.61 -10.28
C PHE A 88 2.74 -20.04 -11.10
N ARG A 89 2.57 -18.71 -11.10
CA ARG A 89 1.48 -18.05 -11.83
C ARG A 89 1.62 -18.29 -13.34
N PRO A 90 0.57 -18.76 -14.03
CA PRO A 90 0.61 -18.93 -15.49
C PRO A 90 0.79 -17.58 -16.21
N ASP A 91 1.60 -17.56 -17.27
CA ASP A 91 1.81 -16.39 -18.13
C ASP A 91 0.79 -16.31 -19.29
N VAL A 92 -0.41 -16.84 -19.05
CA VAL A 92 -1.47 -16.95 -20.06
C VAL A 92 -2.76 -16.29 -19.56
N PRO A 93 -3.58 -15.68 -20.44
CA PRO A 93 -4.86 -15.09 -20.04
C PRO A 93 -5.76 -16.03 -19.24
N LEU A 94 -6.57 -15.48 -18.32
CA LEU A 94 -7.51 -16.29 -17.54
C LEU A 94 -8.55 -16.98 -18.45
N HIS A 95 -9.05 -16.23 -19.43
CA HIS A 95 -10.02 -16.73 -20.39
C HIS A 95 -9.37 -17.75 -21.34
N HIS A 96 -10.06 -18.88 -21.55
CA HIS A 96 -9.61 -20.02 -22.37
C HIS A 96 -8.46 -20.87 -21.79
N HIS A 97 -7.91 -20.55 -20.61
CA HIS A 97 -6.79 -21.30 -20.01
C HIS A 97 -7.10 -21.79 -18.58
N ALA A 98 -8.38 -22.11 -18.32
CA ALA A 98 -8.87 -22.52 -17.00
C ALA A 98 -8.06 -23.67 -16.38
N ARG A 99 -7.56 -24.64 -17.16
CA ARG A 99 -6.78 -25.77 -16.66
C ARG A 99 -5.48 -25.32 -15.97
N GLU A 100 -4.75 -24.40 -16.58
CA GLU A 100 -3.47 -23.90 -16.05
C GLU A 100 -3.70 -23.06 -14.79
N TRP A 101 -4.76 -22.27 -14.78
CA TRP A 101 -5.17 -21.48 -13.62
C TRP A 101 -5.68 -22.35 -12.45
N TRP A 102 -6.38 -23.45 -12.71
CA TRP A 102 -6.76 -24.41 -11.67
C TRP A 102 -5.57 -25.18 -11.11
N ALA A 103 -4.60 -25.56 -11.96
CA ALA A 103 -3.36 -26.18 -11.50
C ALA A 103 -2.58 -25.23 -10.56
N TYR A 104 -2.51 -23.94 -10.92
CA TYR A 104 -1.97 -22.90 -10.05
C TYR A 104 -2.76 -22.76 -8.73
N ALA A 105 -4.09 -22.76 -8.76
CA ALA A 105 -4.91 -22.58 -7.55
C ALA A 105 -4.83 -23.76 -6.55
N ILE A 106 -4.55 -24.98 -7.02
CA ILE A 106 -4.54 -26.20 -6.19
C ILE A 106 -3.12 -26.55 -5.71
N HIS A 107 -2.11 -26.28 -6.53
CA HIS A 107 -0.72 -26.67 -6.28
C HIS A 107 0.22 -25.50 -6.00
N GLY A 108 -0.25 -24.27 -6.27
CA GLY A 108 0.42 -23.02 -5.97
C GLY A 108 0.62 -22.91 -4.47
#